data_AF-A0A182NB61-F1
#
_entry.id   AF-A0A182NB61-F1
#
_cell.length_a   1.000
_cell.length_b   1.000
_cell.length_c   1.000
_cell.angle_alpha   90.00
_cell.angle_beta   90.00
_cell.angle_gamma   90.00
#
_symmetry.space_group_name_H-M   'P 1'
#
loop_
_entity.id
_entity.type
_entity.pdbx_description
1 polymer ?
#
loop_
_entity_poly.entity_id
_entity_poly.type
_entity_poly.pdbx_seq_one_letter_code
_entity_poly.pdbx_strand_id
1 'polypeptide(L)'
;MFAAILTACVLVASCTVDASYIEDRRNCRTEGCVTQYGCVPRYAQYNTAVHCPQRCVIERCRSIENVPQRRICQQITSVATGQLLAAQDNYDRRTNQRYATLVSPNSGERDRWSMTVGPGNNYYIQNSDTGEYLRASDNNFLYLVAGRPTDESYLFKPDLVQGSWSCVLLQSVCYRSFVYSEGSRNSFALMARDLDRCYRESLWSISSVNC
;
A
#
# COMPACT_ATOMS: atom_id res chain seq x y z
N MET A 1 29.81 26.68 65.61
CA MET A 1 30.14 25.44 64.87
C MET A 1 31.31 25.73 63.95
N PHE A 2 32.29 24.82 63.89
CA PHE A 2 33.52 24.98 63.12
C PHE A 2 33.40 24.35 61.73
N ALA A 3 33.96 25.02 60.71
CA ALA A 3 34.67 24.48 59.55
C ALA A 3 34.87 25.62 58.53
N ALA A 4 35.92 25.74 57.73
CA ALA A 4 37.31 25.32 57.73
C ALA A 4 37.85 25.84 56.37
N ILE A 5 39.08 26.33 56.34
CA ILE A 5 39.72 26.93 55.15
C ILE A 5 40.12 25.81 54.17
N LEU A 6 40.12 26.08 52.85
CA LEU A 6 41.21 25.67 51.93
C LEU A 6 41.06 26.26 50.52
N THR A 7 42.00 27.13 50.15
CA THR A 7 42.35 27.49 48.76
C THR A 7 43.45 26.56 48.25
N ALA A 8 43.36 26.09 47.00
CA ALA A 8 44.46 25.43 46.30
C ALA A 8 44.33 25.57 44.78
N CYS A 9 45.41 25.96 44.10
CA CYS A 9 45.50 26.08 42.64
C CYS A 9 46.18 24.85 42.00
N VAL A 10 45.60 24.32 40.92
CA VAL A 10 46.24 23.45 39.90
C VAL A 10 45.49 23.74 38.59
N LEU A 11 45.91 24.62 37.66
CA LEU A 11 47.02 24.54 36.68
C LEU A 11 47.03 23.27 35.79
N VAL A 12 47.28 23.48 34.49
CA VAL A 12 47.46 22.47 33.39
C VAL A 12 46.22 21.58 33.11
N ALA A 13 45.83 21.25 31.87
CA ALA A 13 46.52 21.38 30.58
C ALA A 13 45.55 21.66 29.41
N SER A 14 46.02 22.45 28.44
CA SER A 14 45.49 22.45 27.08
C SER A 14 46.00 21.20 26.35
N CYS A 15 45.16 20.19 26.18
CA CYS A 15 45.51 18.99 25.40
C CYS A 15 44.44 18.71 24.34
N THR A 16 44.70 19.16 23.12
CA THR A 16 44.24 18.47 21.92
C THR A 16 44.93 17.11 21.86
N VAL A 17 44.17 16.03 22.01
CA VAL A 17 44.56 14.65 21.66
C VAL A 17 43.29 14.07 21.04
N ASP A 18 43.12 14.30 19.75
CA ASP A 18 43.47 13.36 18.68
C ASP A 18 42.39 12.33 18.44
N ALA A 19 42.15 12.08 17.15
CA ALA A 19 41.30 10.98 16.72
C ALA A 19 41.97 9.67 17.15
N SER A 20 41.47 9.06 18.24
CA SER A 20 41.66 7.64 18.51
C SER A 20 40.88 6.84 17.47
N TYR A 21 41.51 6.76 16.30
CA TYR A 21 41.26 5.85 15.21
C TYR A 21 40.87 4.47 15.79
N ILE A 22 39.57 4.13 15.77
CA ILE A 22 39.18 2.72 15.86
C ILE A 22 39.60 2.11 14.53
N GLU A 23 40.80 1.56 14.57
CA GLU A 23 41.54 1.03 13.44
C GLU A 23 40.79 -0.16 12.83
N ASP A 24 40.13 0.15 11.71
CA ASP A 24 39.83 -0.71 10.58
C ASP A 24 39.53 -2.21 10.85
N ARG A 25 38.26 -2.53 11.16
CA ARG A 25 37.69 -3.88 10.89
C ARG A 25 36.32 -3.90 10.18
N ARG A 26 36.31 -3.17 9.06
CA ARG A 26 35.96 -3.69 7.71
C ARG A 26 34.52 -4.05 7.33
N ASN A 27 33.52 -4.14 8.21
CA ASN A 27 32.23 -4.76 7.83
C ASN A 27 31.02 -3.86 7.46
N CYS A 28 31.00 -2.53 7.67
CA CYS A 28 29.97 -1.68 7.02
C CYS A 28 30.34 -1.32 5.55
N ARG A 29 31.42 -1.90 5.00
CA ARG A 29 32.05 -1.48 3.74
C ARG A 29 31.51 -2.13 2.46
N THR A 30 30.80 -3.25 2.55
CA THR A 30 30.09 -3.85 1.41
C THR A 30 28.77 -3.13 1.13
N GLU A 31 28.19 -2.53 2.14
CA GLU A 31 26.82 -2.05 2.12
C GLU A 31 26.65 -0.57 2.49
N GLY A 32 26.20 -0.26 3.71
CA GLY A 32 25.25 0.84 3.90
C GLY A 32 25.60 1.86 4.98
N CYS A 33 24.60 2.66 5.32
CA CYS A 33 24.76 3.96 5.97
C CYS A 33 24.90 3.83 7.49
N VAL A 34 25.75 4.65 8.10
CA VAL A 34 25.86 4.76 9.57
C VAL A 34 24.90 5.84 10.07
N THR A 35 24.15 5.53 11.13
CA THR A 35 23.27 6.47 11.83
C THR A 35 23.65 6.57 13.31
N GLN A 36 23.09 7.54 14.03
CA GLN A 36 23.25 7.65 15.49
C GLN A 36 22.72 6.43 16.29
N TYR A 37 21.98 5.53 15.62
CA TYR A 37 21.46 4.28 16.18
C TYR A 37 22.17 3.02 15.65
N GLY A 38 23.22 3.16 14.82
CA GLY A 38 24.02 2.05 14.27
C GLY A 38 24.13 2.03 12.73
N CYS A 39 24.88 1.05 12.17
CA CYS A 39 24.93 0.79 10.72
C CYS A 39 23.63 0.16 10.21
N VAL A 40 23.12 0.64 9.08
CA VAL A 40 21.96 0.11 8.34
C VAL A 40 22.45 -0.51 7.01
N PRO A 41 22.05 -1.74 6.62
CA PRO A 41 22.46 -2.35 5.35
C PRO A 41 21.85 -1.66 4.11
N ARG A 42 22.54 -1.75 2.98
CA ARG A 42 22.22 -1.11 1.68
C ARG A 42 21.12 -1.83 0.90
N TYR A 43 20.93 -3.13 1.17
CA TYR A 43 19.85 -3.93 0.57
C TYR A 43 18.65 -4.12 1.52
N ALA A 44 18.59 -3.35 2.61
CA ALA A 44 17.37 -3.22 3.39
C ALA A 44 16.30 -2.55 2.51
N GLN A 45 15.37 -3.39 2.00
CA GLN A 45 14.40 -3.04 0.97
C GLN A 45 13.63 -1.75 1.32
N TYR A 46 13.33 -0.95 0.29
CA TYR A 46 12.88 0.45 0.29
C TYR A 46 11.98 0.98 1.43
N ASN A 47 11.23 0.13 2.15
CA ASN A 47 10.40 0.53 3.28
C ASN A 47 11.20 0.96 4.53
N THR A 48 12.42 0.47 4.76
CA THR A 48 13.22 0.87 5.94
C THR A 48 14.00 2.18 5.74
N ALA A 49 14.05 2.73 4.52
CA ALA A 49 14.80 3.95 4.19
C ALA A 49 14.20 5.25 4.77
N VAL A 50 12.97 5.19 5.33
CA VAL A 50 12.26 6.34 5.92
C VAL A 50 13.02 6.98 7.10
N HIS A 51 13.92 6.23 7.75
CA HIS A 51 14.67 6.68 8.93
C HIS A 51 16.08 7.23 8.65
N CYS A 52 16.46 7.47 7.38
CA CYS A 52 17.76 8.05 7.03
C CYS A 52 17.60 9.52 6.55
N PRO A 53 17.53 10.52 7.44
CA PRO A 53 17.33 11.93 7.07
C PRO A 53 18.55 12.56 6.36
N GLN A 54 19.70 11.88 6.36
CA GLN A 54 20.88 12.28 5.60
C GLN A 54 21.08 11.32 4.42
N ARG A 55 20.90 11.85 3.21
CA ARG A 55 21.32 11.19 1.97
C ARG A 55 22.84 11.06 2.00
N CYS A 56 23.38 9.85 2.02
CA CYS A 56 24.82 9.65 1.81
C CYS A 56 25.18 10.06 0.38
N VAL A 57 25.75 11.26 0.26
CA VAL A 57 26.28 11.78 -1.01
C VAL A 57 27.53 10.99 -1.35
N ILE A 58 27.49 10.23 -2.45
CA ILE A 58 28.69 9.76 -3.13
C ILE A 58 28.68 10.30 -4.54
N GLU A 59 29.69 11.12 -4.82
CA GLU A 59 29.87 11.84 -6.07
C GLU A 59 30.22 10.89 -7.23
N ARG A 60 29.20 10.44 -7.95
CA ARG A 60 29.33 10.22 -9.40
C ARG A 60 28.11 10.77 -10.10
N CYS A 61 28.27 11.96 -10.68
CA CYS A 61 27.30 12.61 -11.54
C CYS A 61 27.06 11.78 -12.82
N ARG A 62 26.23 10.75 -12.72
CA ARG A 62 25.20 10.58 -13.75
C ARG A 62 24.04 11.43 -13.32
N SER A 63 23.54 12.25 -14.24
CA SER A 63 22.12 12.61 -14.21
C SER A 63 21.35 11.29 -14.16
N ILE A 64 20.86 10.94 -12.98
CA ILE A 64 19.71 10.07 -12.89
C ILE A 64 18.60 10.92 -13.49
N GLU A 65 18.45 10.81 -14.82
CA GLU A 65 17.15 11.00 -15.42
C GLU A 65 16.19 10.24 -14.52
N ASN A 66 15.21 10.94 -13.95
CA ASN A 66 14.11 10.30 -13.26
C ASN A 66 13.33 9.54 -14.33
N VAL A 67 13.85 8.37 -14.74
CA VAL A 67 13.10 7.36 -15.47
C VAL A 67 11.91 7.09 -14.57
N PRO A 68 10.70 7.55 -14.94
CA PRO A 68 9.57 7.41 -14.05
C PRO A 68 9.37 5.92 -13.83
N GLN A 69 9.54 5.46 -12.59
CA GLN A 69 9.25 4.08 -12.25
C GLN A 69 7.79 3.86 -12.62
N ARG A 70 7.55 3.00 -13.63
CA ARG A 70 6.20 2.69 -14.09
C ARG A 70 5.42 2.18 -12.89
N ARG A 71 4.38 2.91 -12.51
CA ARG A 71 3.57 2.56 -11.36
C ARG A 71 2.75 1.35 -11.79
N ILE A 72 2.82 0.27 -11.01
CA ILE A 72 2.06 -0.95 -11.34
C ILE A 72 0.72 -0.85 -10.63
N CYS A 73 -0.34 -0.81 -11.43
CA CYS A 73 -1.72 -0.89 -11.00
C CYS A 73 -2.25 -2.32 -11.23
N GLN A 74 -3.45 -2.60 -10.70
CA GLN A 74 -4.22 -3.80 -11.00
C GLN A 74 -5.48 -3.43 -11.79
N GLN A 75 -5.84 -4.25 -12.78
CA GLN A 75 -7.18 -4.29 -13.35
C GLN A 75 -7.92 -5.50 -12.76
N ILE A 76 -9.17 -5.31 -12.36
CA ILE A 76 -10.03 -6.33 -11.75
C ILE A 76 -11.20 -6.58 -12.71
N THR A 77 -11.13 -7.67 -13.48
CA THR A 77 -12.04 -7.97 -14.59
C THR A 77 -13.04 -9.05 -14.20
N SER A 78 -14.34 -8.83 -14.39
CA SER A 78 -15.36 -9.88 -14.24
C SER A 78 -15.12 -11.00 -15.26
N VAL A 79 -15.02 -12.24 -14.79
CA VAL A 79 -14.90 -13.43 -15.66
C VAL A 79 -16.25 -13.73 -16.36
N ALA A 80 -17.37 -13.29 -15.78
CA ALA A 80 -18.69 -13.46 -16.38
C ALA A 80 -18.95 -12.50 -17.56
N THR A 81 -18.61 -11.22 -17.41
CA THR A 81 -18.99 -10.17 -18.40
C THR A 81 -17.81 -9.58 -19.18
N GLY A 82 -16.57 -9.80 -18.74
CA GLY A 82 -15.39 -9.14 -19.30
C GLY A 82 -15.27 -7.65 -18.96
N GLN A 83 -16.19 -7.10 -18.16
CA GLN A 83 -16.14 -5.72 -17.70
C GLN A 83 -15.14 -5.54 -16.55
N LEU A 84 -14.63 -4.33 -16.39
CA LEU A 84 -13.65 -3.96 -15.38
C LEU A 84 -14.34 -3.25 -14.22
N LEU A 85 -13.94 -3.57 -12.98
CA LEU A 85 -14.30 -2.79 -11.80
C LEU A 85 -13.73 -1.37 -11.94
N ALA A 86 -14.56 -0.35 -11.77
CA ALA A 86 -14.15 1.05 -11.96
C ALA A 86 -14.82 2.02 -10.97
N ALA A 87 -14.23 3.21 -10.87
CA ALA A 87 -14.68 4.31 -10.02
C ALA A 87 -15.43 5.39 -10.82
N GLN A 88 -16.56 5.06 -11.46
CA GLN A 88 -17.38 6.04 -12.19
C GLN A 88 -18.14 7.00 -11.27
N ASP A 89 -18.59 8.11 -11.83
CA ASP A 89 -19.43 9.11 -11.16
C ASP A 89 -20.90 8.68 -11.02
N ASN A 90 -21.12 7.55 -10.34
CA ASN A 90 -22.45 7.03 -10.01
C ASN A 90 -22.63 7.03 -8.48
N TYR A 91 -23.67 7.71 -7.99
CA TYR A 91 -23.81 8.05 -6.57
C TYR A 91 -25.14 7.58 -5.97
N ASP A 92 -25.08 7.14 -4.71
CA ASP A 92 -26.25 6.99 -3.87
C ASP A 92 -26.85 8.37 -3.56
N ARG A 93 -28.07 8.60 -4.07
CA ARG A 93 -28.82 9.86 -3.88
C ARG A 93 -29.13 10.19 -2.42
N ARG A 94 -29.04 9.23 -1.50
CA ARG A 94 -29.34 9.43 -0.07
C ARG A 94 -28.11 9.77 0.75
N THR A 95 -27.00 9.10 0.50
CA THR A 95 -25.76 9.22 1.28
C THR A 95 -24.68 10.07 0.58
N ASN A 96 -24.88 10.39 -0.70
CA ASN A 96 -23.90 11.01 -1.59
C ASN A 96 -22.58 10.22 -1.70
N GLN A 97 -22.61 8.91 -1.43
CA GLN A 97 -21.48 8.01 -1.60
C GLN A 97 -21.43 7.47 -3.03
N ARG A 98 -20.22 7.37 -3.59
CA ARG A 98 -20.00 6.82 -4.93
C ARG A 98 -20.04 5.29 -4.89
N TYR A 99 -20.73 4.66 -5.84
CA TYR A 99 -20.75 3.21 -5.99
C TYR A 99 -19.52 2.71 -6.76
N ALA A 100 -19.10 1.47 -6.51
CA ALA A 100 -18.23 0.75 -7.41
C ALA A 100 -19.03 0.22 -8.61
N THR A 101 -18.59 0.52 -9.83
CA THR A 101 -19.30 0.16 -11.06
C THR A 101 -18.46 -0.76 -11.95
N LEU A 102 -19.06 -1.19 -13.06
CA LEU A 102 -18.47 -2.02 -14.10
C LEU A 102 -18.47 -1.28 -15.42
N VAL A 103 -17.33 -1.30 -16.10
CA VAL A 103 -17.13 -0.61 -17.38
C VAL A 103 -16.59 -1.55 -18.44
N SER A 104 -16.90 -1.27 -19.71
CA SER A 104 -16.24 -1.97 -20.82
C SER A 104 -14.73 -1.68 -20.82
N PRO A 105 -13.88 -2.65 -21.19
CA PRO A 105 -12.46 -2.41 -21.40
C PRO A 105 -12.20 -1.25 -22.37
N ASN A 106 -11.16 -0.46 -22.10
CA ASN A 106 -10.76 0.71 -22.89
C ASN A 106 -11.79 1.86 -22.93
N SER A 107 -12.74 1.91 -22.00
CA SER A 107 -13.69 3.02 -21.83
C SER A 107 -13.03 4.37 -21.45
N GLY A 108 -11.78 4.35 -20.98
CA GLY A 108 -11.09 5.53 -20.43
C GLY A 108 -11.52 5.87 -19.00
N GLU A 109 -12.34 5.01 -18.38
CA GLU A 109 -12.79 5.15 -17.01
C GLU A 109 -11.73 4.71 -15.99
N ARG A 110 -11.94 5.11 -14.73
CA ARG A 110 -11.00 4.93 -13.62
C ARG A 110 -11.00 3.48 -13.11
N ASP A 111 -10.45 2.59 -13.93
CA ASP A 111 -10.42 1.12 -13.79
C ASP A 111 -9.14 0.57 -13.12
N ARG A 112 -8.23 1.48 -12.73
CA ARG A 112 -6.92 1.15 -12.16
C ARG A 112 -7.00 1.12 -10.63
N TRP A 113 -6.54 0.02 -10.05
CA TRP A 113 -6.53 -0.19 -8.61
C TRP A 113 -5.11 -0.38 -8.07
N SER A 114 -4.99 -0.25 -6.75
CA SER A 114 -3.81 -0.52 -5.94
C SER A 114 -4.23 -1.45 -4.80
N MET A 115 -3.76 -2.69 -4.84
CA MET A 115 -4.03 -3.73 -3.85
C MET A 115 -2.93 -3.75 -2.80
N THR A 116 -3.20 -3.16 -1.63
CA THR A 116 -2.24 -3.09 -0.52
C THR A 116 -2.56 -4.16 0.53
N VAL A 117 -1.56 -4.97 0.90
CA VAL A 117 -1.72 -6.01 1.93
C VAL A 117 -2.02 -5.36 3.29
N GLY A 118 -3.13 -5.76 3.89
CA GLY A 118 -3.58 -5.41 5.23
C GLY A 118 -3.49 -6.59 6.21
N PRO A 119 -4.12 -6.48 7.39
CA PRO A 119 -4.10 -7.53 8.41
C PRO A 119 -4.61 -8.87 7.90
N GLY A 120 -3.96 -9.96 8.31
CA GLY A 120 -4.41 -11.33 8.01
C GLY A 120 -4.26 -11.77 6.55
N ASN A 121 -3.36 -11.16 5.78
CA ASN A 121 -3.20 -11.35 4.32
C ASN A 121 -4.46 -10.98 3.50
N ASN A 122 -5.33 -10.14 4.07
CA ASN A 122 -6.41 -9.48 3.35
C ASN A 122 -5.86 -8.23 2.65
N TYR A 123 -6.65 -7.64 1.74
CA TYR A 123 -6.23 -6.50 0.94
C TYR A 123 -7.15 -5.30 1.12
N TYR A 124 -6.54 -4.12 1.23
CA TYR A 124 -7.18 -2.86 0.93
C TYR A 124 -7.10 -2.62 -0.58
N ILE A 125 -8.23 -2.33 -1.21
CA ILE A 125 -8.32 -2.07 -2.65
C ILE A 125 -8.59 -0.58 -2.82
N GLN A 126 -7.60 0.17 -3.27
CA GLN A 126 -7.69 1.63 -3.49
C GLN A 126 -7.73 1.93 -4.98
N ASN A 127 -8.58 2.85 -5.43
CA ASN A 127 -8.54 3.33 -6.81
C ASN A 127 -7.30 4.22 -7.00
N SER A 128 -6.53 3.98 -8.04
CA SER A 128 -5.25 4.65 -8.27
C SER A 128 -5.40 6.07 -8.81
N ASP A 129 -6.55 6.39 -9.41
CA ASP A 129 -6.89 7.70 -9.97
C ASP A 129 -7.58 8.60 -8.93
N THR A 130 -8.55 8.07 -8.17
CA THR A 130 -9.32 8.84 -7.18
C THR A 130 -8.75 8.81 -5.76
N GLY A 131 -7.94 7.80 -5.43
CA GLY A 131 -7.44 7.56 -4.08
C GLY A 131 -8.51 7.05 -3.09
N GLU A 132 -9.72 6.74 -3.55
CA GLU A 132 -10.80 6.18 -2.73
C GLU A 132 -10.59 4.68 -2.51
N TYR A 133 -10.97 4.19 -1.33
CA TYR A 133 -10.95 2.76 -1.02
C TYR A 133 -12.30 2.12 -1.31
N LEU A 134 -12.26 0.90 -1.85
CA LEU A 134 -13.40 0.02 -1.92
C LEU A 134 -13.85 -0.36 -0.51
N ARG A 135 -15.15 -0.22 -0.24
CA ARG A 135 -15.78 -0.53 1.05
C ARG A 135 -17.05 -1.34 0.83
N ALA A 136 -17.14 -2.51 1.46
CA ALA A 136 -18.37 -3.27 1.52
C ALA A 136 -19.37 -2.64 2.50
N SER A 137 -20.66 -2.87 2.27
CA SER A 137 -21.74 -2.36 3.11
C SER A 137 -22.78 -3.45 3.42
N ASP A 138 -23.55 -3.23 4.48
CA ASP A 138 -24.59 -4.15 4.96
C ASP A 138 -25.78 -4.28 4.00
N ASN A 139 -26.03 -3.23 3.22
CA ASN A 139 -27.06 -3.12 2.19
C ASN A 139 -26.70 -3.78 0.84
N ASN A 140 -25.69 -4.66 0.82
CA ASN A 140 -25.15 -5.37 -0.34
C ASN A 140 -24.44 -4.50 -1.42
N PHE A 141 -24.29 -3.19 -1.22
CA PHE A 141 -23.54 -2.35 -2.16
C PHE A 141 -22.04 -2.31 -1.84
N LEU A 142 -21.25 -2.04 -2.89
CA LEU A 142 -19.87 -1.61 -2.77
C LEU A 142 -19.78 -0.10 -3.00
N TYR A 143 -19.14 0.58 -2.07
CA TYR A 143 -18.92 2.02 -2.10
C TYR A 143 -17.45 2.35 -2.26
N LEU A 144 -17.19 3.56 -2.75
CA LEU A 144 -15.88 4.17 -2.84
C LEU A 144 -15.82 5.30 -1.82
N VAL A 145 -14.86 5.20 -0.91
CA VAL A 145 -14.77 6.09 0.25
C VAL A 145 -13.36 6.67 0.35
N ALA A 146 -13.28 8.00 0.30
CA ALA A 146 -12.03 8.73 0.48
C ALA A 146 -11.57 8.71 1.96
N GLY A 147 -10.26 8.81 2.18
CA GLY A 147 -9.65 8.81 3.51
C GLY A 147 -8.93 7.50 3.82
N ARG A 148 -8.62 7.26 5.11
CA ARG A 148 -7.96 6.03 5.56
C ARG A 148 -9.00 4.98 5.93
N PRO A 149 -8.80 3.69 5.57
CA PRO A 149 -9.61 2.59 6.09
C PRO A 149 -9.68 2.58 7.62
N THR A 150 -10.88 2.46 8.18
CA THR A 150 -11.15 2.55 9.62
C THR A 150 -11.46 1.22 10.30
N ASP A 151 -11.90 0.22 9.52
CA ASP A 151 -12.50 -1.02 10.01
C ASP A 151 -12.41 -2.15 8.96
N GLU A 152 -12.94 -3.33 9.28
CA GLU A 152 -12.88 -4.52 8.42
C GLU A 152 -13.76 -4.46 7.16
N SER A 153 -14.66 -3.47 7.01
CA SER A 153 -15.50 -3.34 5.80
C SER A 153 -14.69 -2.93 4.55
N TYR A 154 -13.47 -2.44 4.75
CA TYR A 154 -12.50 -2.12 3.70
C TYR A 154 -11.57 -3.29 3.33
N LEU A 155 -11.64 -4.41 4.05
CA LEU A 155 -10.75 -5.55 3.85
C LEU A 155 -11.44 -6.63 3.00
N PHE A 156 -10.72 -7.04 1.95
CA PHE A 156 -11.14 -8.11 1.05
C PHE A 156 -10.12 -9.25 1.09
N LYS A 157 -10.60 -10.46 1.36
CA LYS A 157 -9.84 -11.70 1.27
C LYS A 157 -9.96 -12.25 -0.15
N PRO A 158 -8.85 -12.39 -0.90
CA PRO A 158 -8.87 -13.15 -2.15
C PRO A 158 -8.91 -14.66 -1.82
N ASP A 159 -9.82 -15.37 -2.47
CA ASP A 159 -9.84 -16.83 -2.52
C ASP A 159 -9.51 -17.27 -3.95
N LEU A 160 -8.34 -17.87 -4.13
CA LEU A 160 -7.75 -18.17 -5.43
C LEU A 160 -8.26 -19.52 -5.94
N VAL A 161 -9.19 -19.50 -6.89
CA VAL A 161 -9.69 -20.73 -7.51
C VAL A 161 -8.54 -21.40 -8.28
N GLN A 162 -8.22 -22.63 -7.89
CA GLN A 162 -7.05 -23.38 -8.39
C GLN A 162 -5.70 -22.65 -8.18
N GLY A 163 -5.61 -21.72 -7.21
CA GLY A 163 -4.38 -20.96 -6.93
C GLY A 163 -4.04 -19.88 -7.96
N SER A 164 -4.97 -19.51 -8.85
CA SER A 164 -4.73 -18.55 -9.93
C SER A 164 -5.33 -17.18 -9.66
N TRP A 165 -4.58 -16.11 -9.95
CA TRP A 165 -5.09 -14.73 -9.96
C TRP A 165 -6.02 -14.44 -11.14
N SER A 166 -6.14 -15.35 -12.12
CA SER A 166 -7.09 -15.22 -13.23
C SER A 166 -8.52 -15.68 -12.89
N CYS A 167 -8.71 -16.36 -11.75
CA CYS A 167 -10.02 -16.75 -11.21
C CYS A 167 -10.00 -16.61 -9.68
N VAL A 168 -10.47 -15.47 -9.17
CA VAL A 168 -10.45 -15.10 -7.75
C VAL A 168 -11.85 -14.74 -7.31
N LEU A 169 -12.29 -15.26 -6.15
CA LEU A 169 -13.41 -14.72 -5.41
C LEU A 169 -12.89 -13.66 -4.44
N LEU A 170 -13.47 -12.46 -4.44
CA LEU A 170 -13.12 -11.40 -3.49
C LEU A 170 -14.16 -11.37 -2.36
N GLN A 171 -13.80 -11.88 -1.18
CA GLN A 171 -14.69 -11.94 -0.02
C GLN A 171 -14.49 -10.73 0.90
N SER A 172 -15.54 -10.01 1.27
CA SER A 172 -15.47 -9.02 2.36
C SER A 172 -15.22 -9.71 3.70
N VAL A 173 -14.21 -9.26 4.45
CA VAL A 173 -13.89 -9.80 5.78
C VAL A 173 -15.04 -9.56 6.75
N CYS A 174 -15.55 -8.32 6.80
CA CYS A 174 -16.63 -7.92 7.72
C CYS A 174 -17.95 -8.68 7.46
N TYR A 175 -18.41 -8.73 6.21
CA TYR A 175 -19.75 -9.24 5.87
C TYR A 175 -19.78 -10.69 5.39
N ARG A 176 -18.62 -11.29 5.13
CA ARG A 176 -18.40 -12.65 4.57
C ARG A 176 -19.06 -12.92 3.22
N SER A 177 -19.63 -11.90 2.59
CA SER A 177 -20.15 -11.89 1.22
C SER A 177 -19.03 -11.73 0.20
N PHE A 178 -19.31 -12.12 -1.04
CA PHE A 178 -18.40 -12.04 -2.18
C PHE A 178 -18.81 -10.91 -3.12
N VAL A 179 -17.81 -10.22 -3.68
CA VAL A 179 -17.99 -9.22 -4.74
C VAL A 179 -18.44 -9.94 -6.03
N TYR A 180 -19.55 -9.52 -6.62
CA TYR A 180 -20.05 -10.07 -7.89
C TYR A 180 -20.46 -8.97 -8.87
N SER A 181 -20.39 -9.30 -10.17
CA SER A 181 -20.73 -8.39 -11.25
C SER A 181 -22.21 -8.48 -11.63
N GLU A 182 -22.97 -7.41 -11.43
CA GLU A 182 -24.38 -7.36 -11.85
C GLU A 182 -24.48 -6.93 -13.32
N GLY A 183 -24.76 -7.89 -14.21
CA GLY A 183 -24.94 -7.67 -15.66
C GLY A 183 -26.22 -6.93 -16.07
N SER A 184 -26.83 -6.13 -15.18
CA SER A 184 -28.05 -5.37 -15.47
C SER A 184 -27.76 -3.96 -16.02
N ARG A 185 -28.82 -3.21 -16.35
CA ARG A 185 -28.73 -1.88 -17.02
C ARG A 185 -27.80 -0.87 -16.35
N ASN A 186 -27.53 -1.02 -15.05
CA ASN A 186 -26.73 -0.05 -14.29
C ASN A 186 -25.31 -0.55 -13.96
N SER A 187 -24.93 -1.78 -14.37
CA SER A 187 -23.56 -2.32 -14.32
C SER A 187 -22.82 -2.01 -13.00
N PHE A 188 -23.34 -2.55 -11.89
CA PHE A 188 -22.74 -2.37 -10.56
C PHE A 188 -21.87 -3.57 -10.15
N ALA A 189 -20.88 -3.29 -9.30
CA ALA A 189 -20.28 -4.33 -8.46
C ALA A 189 -21.05 -4.37 -7.13
N LEU A 190 -21.55 -5.55 -6.76
CA LEU A 190 -22.39 -5.76 -5.59
C LEU A 190 -21.84 -6.89 -4.72
N MET A 191 -22.44 -7.10 -3.55
CA MET A 191 -22.08 -8.14 -2.60
C MET A 191 -23.17 -9.21 -2.50
N ALA A 192 -22.80 -10.49 -2.61
CA ALA A 192 -23.72 -11.62 -2.41
C ALA A 192 -23.16 -12.62 -1.40
N ARG A 193 -24.03 -13.24 -0.60
CA ARG A 193 -23.64 -14.34 0.31
C ARG A 193 -23.85 -15.73 -0.29
N ASP A 194 -24.79 -15.85 -1.22
CA ASP A 194 -25.21 -17.10 -1.87
C ASP A 194 -24.46 -17.26 -3.20
N LEU A 195 -23.34 -17.99 -3.17
CA LEU A 195 -22.57 -18.30 -4.37
C LEU A 195 -23.30 -19.29 -5.29
N ASP A 196 -24.24 -20.12 -4.82
CA ASP A 196 -24.89 -21.15 -5.66
C ASP A 196 -25.66 -20.52 -6.84
N ARG A 197 -26.08 -19.25 -6.68
CA ARG A 197 -26.80 -18.47 -7.70
C ARG A 197 -25.95 -17.52 -8.53
N CYS A 198 -24.77 -17.11 -8.03
CA CYS A 198 -23.96 -16.06 -8.64
C CYS A 198 -22.46 -16.37 -8.67
N TYR A 199 -22.08 -17.66 -8.57
CA TYR A 199 -20.68 -18.09 -8.53
C TYR A 199 -19.87 -17.55 -9.70
N ARG A 200 -20.41 -17.65 -10.93
CA ARG A 200 -19.72 -17.22 -12.15
C ARG A 200 -19.52 -15.71 -12.17
N GLU A 201 -20.55 -14.97 -11.76
CA GLU A 201 -20.56 -13.50 -11.63
C GLU A 201 -19.65 -13.01 -10.51
N SER A 202 -19.33 -13.87 -9.53
CA SER A 202 -18.42 -13.58 -8.41
C SER A 202 -16.94 -13.83 -8.74
N LEU A 203 -16.63 -14.40 -9.91
CA LEU A 203 -15.25 -14.68 -10.34
C LEU A 203 -14.63 -13.46 -11.01
N TRP A 204 -13.42 -13.10 -10.56
CA TRP A 204 -12.63 -11.99 -11.08
C TRP A 204 -11.26 -12.48 -11.56
N SER A 205 -10.76 -11.85 -12.62
CA SER A 205 -9.38 -11.97 -13.08
C SER A 205 -8.64 -10.69 -12.71
N ILE A 206 -7.54 -10.82 -11.98
CA ILE A 206 -6.74 -9.69 -11.48
C ILE A 206 -5.41 -9.68 -12.23
N SER A 207 -5.18 -8.64 -13.03
CA SER A 207 -4.00 -8.50 -13.88
C SER A 207 -3.19 -7.24 -13.54
N SER A 208 -1.87 -7.36 -13.63
CA SER A 208 -0.95 -6.24 -13.43
C SER A 208 -0.82 -5.40 -14.71
N VAL A 209 -0.91 -4.09 -14.57
CA VAL A 209 -0.97 -3.11 -15.66
C VAL A 209 -0.17 -1.86 -15.29
N ASN A 210 0.25 -1.06 -16.27
CA ASN A 210 0.82 0.24 -15.97
C ASN A 210 -0.32 1.22 -15.60
N CYS A 211 -0.08 1.99 -14.54
CA CYS A 211 -0.53 3.37 -14.46
C CYS A 211 0.54 4.27 -15.12
#